data_AF-A0A0Q9JP32-F1
#
_entry.id   AF-A0A0Q9JP32-F1
#
_cell.length_a   1.000
_cell.length_b   1.000
_cell.length_c   1.000
_cell.angle_alpha   90.00
_cell.angle_beta   90.00
_cell.angle_gamma   90.00
#
_symmetry.space_group_name_H-M   'P 1'
#
loop_
_entity.id
_entity.type
_entity.pdbx_description
1 polymer ?
#
loop_
_entity_poly.entity_id
_entity_poly.type
_entity_poly.pdbx_seq_one_letter_code
_entity_poly.pdbx_strand_id
1 'polypeptide(L)'
;MADFEYGPVELYLVGFEGDHPDEGTLEAIRDLVEGGTIRLIDFLVISREEDGSVLITDFEEVSDEYGFGDVELAAIGLVAEEDAQELAEGIAPGTSGALLAIELLWAKDLASRFAASGGIVLQTERIPAPVVNAVLAEAEEE
;
A
#
# COMPACT_ATOMS: atom_id res chain seq x y z
N MET A 1 -1.52 -6.35 -27.68
CA MET A 1 -2.14 -6.27 -26.34
C MET A 1 -1.68 -4.96 -25.74
N ALA A 2 -2.52 -4.28 -24.96
CA ALA A 2 -2.01 -3.22 -24.09
C ALA A 2 -1.12 -3.93 -23.06
N ASP A 3 0.19 -3.89 -23.30
CA ASP A 3 1.18 -4.40 -22.36
C ASP A 3 1.47 -3.23 -21.43
N PHE A 4 0.79 -3.20 -20.29
CA PHE A 4 0.97 -2.14 -19.31
C PHE A 4 2.28 -2.39 -18.57
N GLU A 5 3.18 -1.42 -18.56
CA GLU A 5 4.43 -1.53 -17.78
C GLU A 5 4.12 -1.66 -16.28
N TYR A 6 3.15 -0.87 -15.81
CA TYR A 6 2.60 -0.90 -14.45
C TYR A 6 1.07 -0.99 -14.47
N GLY A 7 0.51 -1.70 -13.50
CA GLY A 7 -0.91 -1.73 -13.18
C GLY A 7 -1.34 -0.54 -12.32
N PRO A 8 -2.61 -0.52 -11.88
CA PRO A 8 -3.09 0.44 -10.89
C PRO A 8 -2.26 0.36 -9.61
N VAL A 9 -1.91 1.52 -9.06
CA VAL A 9 -1.23 1.66 -7.77
C VAL A 9 -2.21 2.21 -6.74
N GLU A 10 -2.20 1.63 -5.55
CA GLU A 10 -2.94 2.13 -4.39
C GLU A 10 -1.96 2.58 -3.30
N LEU A 11 -2.26 3.74 -2.69
CA LEU A 11 -1.55 4.22 -1.51
C LEU A 11 -2.24 3.71 -0.25
N TYR A 12 -1.44 3.19 0.68
CA TYR A 12 -1.89 2.76 2.00
C TYR A 12 -1.07 3.49 3.05
N LEU A 13 -1.74 4.20 3.95
CA LEU A 13 -1.16 4.66 5.21
C LEU A 13 -1.67 3.73 6.31
N VAL A 14 -0.75 2.99 6.94
CA VAL A 14 -1.05 2.08 8.04
C VAL A 14 -0.39 2.62 9.30
N GLY A 15 -1.16 2.86 10.36
CA GLY A 15 -0.62 3.32 11.64
C GLY A 15 -0.32 2.16 12.59
N PHE A 16 0.72 2.30 13.40
CA PHE A 16 1.15 1.30 14.38
C PHE A 16 1.32 1.91 15.75
N GLU A 17 1.13 1.11 16.80
CA GLU A 17 1.62 1.46 18.13
C GLU A 17 3.14 1.20 18.16
N GLY A 18 3.92 2.17 18.66
CA GLY A 18 5.39 2.10 18.66
C GLY A 18 6.02 2.90 17.53
N ASP A 19 7.27 2.54 17.17
CA ASP A 19 8.14 3.25 16.24
C ASP A 19 8.25 2.59 14.86
N HIS A 20 7.75 1.36 14.69
CA HIS A 20 7.80 0.64 13.42
C HIS A 20 6.62 -0.33 13.22
N PRO A 21 6.36 -0.82 11.98
CA PRO A 21 5.38 -1.87 11.74
C PRO A 21 5.71 -3.17 12.51
N ASP A 22 4.68 -3.88 12.97
CA ASP A 22 4.88 -5.18 13.63
C ASP A 22 5.26 -6.29 12.62
N GLU A 23 5.91 -7.35 13.11
CA GLU A 23 6.37 -8.49 12.31
C GLU A 23 5.24 -9.14 11.50
N GLY A 24 4.02 -9.23 12.04
CA GLY A 24 2.88 -9.83 11.36
C GLY A 24 2.39 -8.98 10.17
N THR A 25 2.41 -7.65 10.30
CA THR A 25 2.15 -6.75 9.17
C THR A 25 3.19 -6.95 8.07
N LEU A 26 4.45 -7.05 8.45
CA LEU A 26 5.55 -7.20 7.51
C LEU A 26 5.50 -8.53 6.76
N GLU A 27 5.23 -9.63 7.47
CA GLU A 27 5.01 -10.97 6.91
C GLU A 27 3.85 -10.99 5.91
N ALA A 28 2.71 -10.38 6.26
CA ALA A 28 1.55 -10.34 5.37
C ALA A 28 1.82 -9.62 4.04
N ILE A 29 2.62 -8.54 4.06
CA ILE A 29 3.02 -7.84 2.83
C ILE A 29 3.94 -8.72 1.99
N ARG A 30 4.94 -9.36 2.62
CA ARG A 30 5.86 -10.27 1.93
C ARG A 30 5.11 -11.40 1.23
N ASP A 31 4.18 -12.06 1.91
CA ASP A 31 3.41 -13.17 1.35
C ASP A 31 2.67 -12.76 0.07
N LEU A 32 2.11 -11.54 0.04
CA LEU A 32 1.40 -11.02 -1.14
C LEU A 32 2.35 -10.67 -2.30
N VAL A 33 3.55 -10.18 -1.98
CA VAL A 33 4.62 -9.90 -2.97
C VAL A 33 5.15 -11.20 -3.55
N GLU A 34 5.55 -12.15 -2.72
CA GLU A 34 6.06 -13.47 -3.14
C GLU A 34 4.99 -14.27 -3.90
N GLY A 35 3.73 -14.15 -3.49
CA GLY A 35 2.58 -14.72 -4.19
C GLY A 35 2.26 -14.04 -5.54
N GLY A 36 2.94 -12.95 -5.89
CA GLY A 36 2.72 -12.20 -7.13
C GLY A 36 1.33 -11.55 -7.22
N THR A 37 0.69 -11.32 -6.07
CA THR A 37 -0.63 -10.65 -6.01
C THR A 37 -0.47 -9.14 -6.09
N ILE A 38 0.58 -8.64 -5.46
CA ILE A 38 0.97 -7.24 -5.46
C ILE A 38 2.45 -7.08 -5.80
N ARG A 39 2.85 -5.86 -6.14
CA ARG A 39 4.25 -5.44 -6.18
C ARG A 39 4.40 -4.16 -5.37
N LEU A 40 5.38 -4.11 -4.47
CA LEU A 40 5.71 -2.88 -3.78
C LEU A 40 6.46 -1.96 -4.75
N ILE A 41 5.89 -0.78 -4.97
CA ILE A 41 6.54 0.26 -5.73
C ILE A 41 7.41 1.08 -4.79
N ASP A 42 6.81 1.57 -3.71
CA ASP A 42 7.42 2.48 -2.75
C ASP A 42 6.98 2.12 -1.32
N PHE A 43 7.86 2.36 -0.36
CA PHE A 43 7.60 2.12 1.07
C PHE A 43 8.39 3.16 1.87
N LEU A 44 7.65 3.99 2.60
CA LEU A 44 8.19 4.91 3.60
C LEU A 44 7.74 4.50 5.01
N VAL A 45 8.66 4.57 5.97
CA VAL A 45 8.35 4.50 7.41
C VAL A 45 8.30 5.92 7.94
N ILE A 46 7.23 6.25 8.65
CA ILE A 46 6.96 7.58 9.16
C ILE A 46 6.84 7.49 10.68
N SER A 47 7.72 8.17 11.40
CA SER A 47 7.65 8.29 12.86
C SER A 47 7.21 9.69 13.24
N ARG A 48 6.20 9.81 14.11
CA ARG A 48 5.72 11.09 14.60
C ARG A 48 6.00 11.20 16.10
N GLU A 49 6.84 12.16 16.45
CA GLU A 49 7.22 12.43 17.85
C GLU A 49 6.07 13.10 18.63
N GLU A 50 6.17 13.08 19.97
CA GLU A 50 5.18 13.74 20.85
C GLU A 50 5.08 15.26 20.62
N ASP A 51 6.16 15.89 20.19
CA ASP A 51 6.19 17.32 19.85
C ASP A 51 5.61 17.64 18.46
N GLY A 52 5.20 16.60 17.73
CA GLY A 52 4.63 16.67 16.40
C GLY A 52 5.64 16.72 15.27
N SER A 53 6.95 16.63 15.56
CA SER A 53 7.96 16.45 14.52
C SER A 53 7.79 15.10 13.82
N VAL A 54 8.08 15.06 12.53
CA VAL A 54 7.92 13.89 11.67
C VAL A 54 9.28 13.52 11.12
N LEU A 55 9.64 12.24 11.25
CA LEU A 55 10.77 11.63 10.60
C LEU A 55 10.24 10.67 9.54
N ILE A 56 10.74 10.81 8.31
CA ILE A 56 10.44 9.92 7.20
C ILE A 56 11.71 9.17 6.86
N THR A 57 11.62 7.85 6.76
CA THR A 57 12.74 6.95 6.49
C THR A 57 12.37 6.05 5.32
N ASP A 58 13.22 6.02 4.31
CA ASP A 58 13.07 5.09 3.20
C ASP A 58 13.19 3.66 3.71
N PHE A 59 12.31 2.79 3.23
CA PHE A 59 12.28 1.41 3.69
C PHE A 59 13.61 0.67 3.47
N GLU A 60 14.35 0.99 2.41
CA GLU A 60 15.65 0.38 2.12
C GLU A 60 16.70 0.64 3.20
N GLU A 61 16.57 1.73 3.97
CA GLU A 61 17.51 2.05 5.05
C GLU A 61 17.31 1.15 6.29
N VAL A 62 16.14 0.54 6.40
CA VAL A 62 15.66 -0.17 7.60
C VAL A 62 15.15 -1.58 7.30
N SER A 63 15.17 -2.01 6.03
CA SER A 63 14.63 -3.29 5.55
C SER A 63 15.30 -4.50 6.22
N ASP A 64 16.62 -4.43 6.43
CA ASP A 64 17.40 -5.45 7.13
C ASP A 64 17.01 -5.55 8.61
N GLU A 65 16.74 -4.41 9.26
CA GLU A 65 16.36 -4.33 10.67
C GLU A 65 14.94 -4.89 10.89
N TYR A 66 14.02 -4.59 9.97
CA TYR A 66 12.64 -5.04 10.02
C TYR A 66 12.45 -6.46 9.45
N GLY A 67 13.53 -7.16 9.12
CA GLY A 67 13.45 -8.55 8.66
C GLY A 67 12.82 -8.72 7.28
N PHE A 68 12.77 -7.66 6.47
CA PHE A 68 12.21 -7.67 5.12
C PHE A 68 13.14 -8.25 4.05
N GLY A 69 14.44 -8.40 4.35
CA GLY A 69 15.38 -9.15 3.51
C GLY A 69 15.34 -8.74 2.03
N ASP A 70 15.33 -9.72 1.13
CA ASP A 70 15.45 -9.56 -0.33
C ASP A 70 14.21 -8.98 -1.04
N VAL A 71 13.26 -8.35 -0.34
CA VAL A 71 12.11 -7.71 -0.99
C VAL A 71 12.59 -6.45 -1.72
N GLU A 72 12.70 -6.55 -3.04
CA GLU A 72 13.09 -5.44 -3.90
C GLU A 72 11.90 -4.51 -4.21
N LEU A 73 12.09 -3.22 -3.99
CA LEU A 73 11.15 -2.19 -4.45
C LEU A 73 11.27 -2.02 -5.97
N ALA A 74 10.13 -1.94 -6.65
CA ALA A 74 10.11 -1.89 -8.10
C ALA A 74 10.49 -0.52 -8.68
N ALA A 75 10.19 0.57 -7.96
CA ALA A 75 10.59 1.93 -8.33
C ALA A 75 10.55 2.86 -7.11
N ILE A 76 11.72 3.27 -6.63
CA ILE A 76 11.88 4.16 -5.49
C ILE A 76 11.42 5.58 -5.85
N GLY A 77 10.72 6.26 -4.94
CA GLY A 77 10.36 7.68 -5.05
C GLY A 77 9.10 7.97 -5.88
N LEU A 78 8.14 7.04 -5.89
CA LEU A 78 6.81 7.34 -6.44
C LEU A 78 6.05 8.31 -5.52
N VAL A 79 6.24 8.17 -4.20
CA VAL A 79 5.65 9.04 -3.19
C VAL A 79 6.64 10.18 -2.93
N ALA A 80 6.21 11.42 -3.17
CA ALA A 80 7.04 12.58 -2.84
C ALA A 80 7.11 12.76 -1.32
N GLU A 81 8.23 13.29 -0.82
CA GLU A 81 8.40 13.57 0.61
C GLU A 81 7.32 14.55 1.10
N GLU A 82 6.93 15.54 0.29
CA GLU A 82 5.86 16.47 0.65
C GLU A 82 4.49 15.77 0.84
N ASP A 83 4.17 14.80 -0.01
CA ASP A 83 2.93 14.02 0.11
C ASP A 83 2.96 13.14 1.37
N ALA A 84 4.12 12.55 1.67
CA ALA A 84 4.32 11.77 2.88
C ALA A 84 4.21 12.64 4.15
N GLN A 85 4.71 13.87 4.13
CA GLN A 85 4.54 14.84 5.23
C GLN A 85 3.07 15.20 5.45
N GLU A 86 2.29 15.43 4.39
CA GLU A 86 0.85 15.71 4.50
C GLU A 86 0.10 14.50 5.08
N LEU A 87 0.41 13.28 4.60
CA LEU A 87 -0.21 12.06 5.08
C LEU A 87 0.17 11.73 6.54
N ALA A 88 1.37 12.14 6.98
CA ALA A 88 1.83 11.98 8.36
C ALA A 88 0.94 12.71 9.39
N GLU A 89 0.17 13.72 8.97
CA GLU A 89 -0.79 14.39 9.85
C GLU A 89 -1.85 13.43 10.42
N GLY A 90 -2.15 12.34 9.69
CA GLY A 90 -3.06 11.27 10.11
C GLY A 90 -2.49 10.30 11.15
N ILE A 91 -1.18 10.34 11.42
CA ILE A 91 -0.50 9.51 12.42
C ILE A 91 -0.59 10.21 13.78
N ALA A 92 -0.89 9.48 14.86
CA ALA A 92 -0.94 10.10 16.19
C ALA A 92 0.47 10.52 16.67
N PRO A 93 0.62 11.61 17.45
CA PRO A 93 1.89 11.91 18.11
C PRO A 93 2.33 10.78 19.04
N GLY A 94 3.63 10.45 19.02
CA GLY A 94 4.23 9.35 19.77
C GLY A 94 4.02 7.97 19.13
N THR A 95 3.60 7.91 17.86
CA THR A 95 3.38 6.66 17.13
C THR A 95 4.04 6.69 15.74
N SER A 96 3.94 5.58 15.01
CA SER A 96 4.49 5.47 13.66
C SER A 96 3.44 5.04 12.64
N GLY A 97 3.83 5.07 11.37
CA GLY A 97 3.06 4.53 10.27
C GLY A 97 3.94 4.10 9.09
N ALA A 98 3.37 3.29 8.22
CA ALA A 98 3.95 2.90 6.95
C ALA A 98 3.10 3.46 5.82
N LEU A 99 3.75 4.16 4.89
CA LEU A 99 3.14 4.62 3.66
C LEU A 99 3.63 3.73 2.52
N LEU A 100 2.72 2.95 1.94
CA LEU A 100 3.02 1.98 0.90
C LEU A 100 2.36 2.40 -0.41
N ALA A 101 3.12 2.35 -1.50
CA ALA A 101 2.60 2.36 -2.85
C ALA A 101 2.59 0.94 -3.41
N ILE A 102 1.40 0.37 -3.55
CA ILE A 102 1.19 -1.03 -3.91
C ILE A 102 0.60 -1.12 -5.31
N GLU A 103 1.32 -1.73 -6.25
CA GLU A 103 0.75 -2.10 -7.54
C GLU A 103 -0.10 -3.36 -7.43
N LEU A 104 -1.31 -3.28 -7.98
CA LEU A 104 -2.27 -4.37 -8.04
C LEU A 104 -2.02 -5.24 -9.28
N LEU A 105 -1.15 -6.25 -9.17
CA LEU A 105 -0.80 -7.15 -10.28
C LEU A 105 -2.01 -7.95 -10.79
N TRP A 106 -2.92 -8.34 -9.90
CA TRP A 106 -4.18 -8.98 -10.30
C TRP A 106 -5.05 -8.05 -11.18
N ALA A 107 -5.07 -6.75 -10.90
CA ALA A 107 -5.87 -5.78 -11.65
C ALA A 107 -5.25 -5.51 -13.01
N LYS A 108 -3.91 -5.49 -13.08
CA LYS A 108 -3.15 -5.46 -14.34
C LYS A 108 -3.50 -6.65 -15.23
N ASP A 109 -3.43 -7.88 -14.70
CA ASP A 109 -3.78 -9.10 -15.45
C ASP A 109 -5.23 -9.06 -15.93
N LEU A 110 -6.18 -8.66 -15.07
CA LEU A 110 -7.59 -8.55 -15.43
C LEU A 110 -7.82 -7.55 -16.58
N ALA A 111 -7.21 -6.37 -16.49
CA ALA A 111 -7.29 -5.34 -17.54
C ALA A 111 -6.69 -5.84 -18.86
N SER A 112 -5.55 -6.54 -18.83
CA SER A 112 -4.95 -7.16 -20.01
C SER A 112 -5.84 -8.21 -20.65
N ARG A 113 -6.55 -9.02 -19.85
CA ARG A 113 -7.51 -10.03 -20.35
C ARG A 113 -8.78 -9.40 -20.96
N PHE A 114 -9.28 -8.33 -20.36
CA PHE A 114 -10.38 -7.56 -20.97
C PHE A 114 -9.97 -7.00 -22.32
N ALA A 115 -8.79 -6.37 -22.40
CA ALA A 115 -8.26 -5.84 -23.65
C ALA A 115 -8.08 -6.94 -24.72
N ALA A 116 -7.59 -8.13 -24.34
CA ALA A 116 -7.46 -9.27 -25.25
C ALA A 116 -8.82 -9.75 -25.78
N SER A 117 -9.90 -9.53 -25.03
CA SER A 117 -11.28 -9.87 -25.41
C SER A 117 -11.99 -8.72 -26.15
N GLY A 118 -11.30 -7.62 -26.43
CA GLY A 118 -11.87 -6.41 -27.04
C GLY A 118 -12.65 -5.50 -26.07
N GLY A 119 -12.60 -5.80 -24.78
CA GLY A 119 -13.13 -4.96 -23.71
C GLY A 119 -12.18 -3.80 -23.37
N ILE A 120 -12.73 -2.74 -22.78
CA ILE A 120 -11.97 -1.57 -22.32
C ILE A 120 -12.44 -1.25 -20.90
N VAL A 121 -11.52 -1.12 -19.96
CA VAL A 121 -11.83 -0.63 -18.62
C VAL A 121 -12.16 0.87 -18.73
N LEU A 122 -13.41 1.23 -18.44
CA LEU A 122 -13.87 2.62 -18.53
C LEU A 122 -13.61 3.41 -17.23
N GLN A 123 -13.72 2.76 -16.08
CA GLN A 123 -13.56 3.36 -14.75
C GLN A 123 -13.19 2.29 -13.73
N THR A 124 -12.41 2.69 -12.72
CA THR A 124 -12.11 1.91 -11.51
C THR A 124 -12.35 2.81 -10.30
N GLU A 125 -12.95 2.26 -9.24
CA GLU A 125 -13.23 3.01 -8.01
C GLU A 125 -13.06 2.09 -6.80
N ARG A 126 -12.46 2.61 -5.73
CA ARG A 126 -12.25 1.88 -4.48
C ARG A 126 -13.39 2.19 -3.53
N ILE A 127 -14.19 1.18 -3.21
CA ILE A 127 -15.25 1.28 -2.20
C ILE A 127 -14.67 0.78 -0.87
N PRO A 128 -14.67 1.60 0.22
CA PRO A 128 -14.11 1.18 1.50
C PRO A 128 -14.78 -0.09 2.04
N ALA A 129 -13.97 -1.01 2.59
CA ALA A 129 -14.47 -2.26 3.13
C ALA A 129 -15.60 -2.08 4.17
N PRO A 130 -15.57 -1.11 5.10
CA PRO A 130 -16.69 -0.90 6.02
C PRO A 130 -18.01 -0.60 5.31
N VAL A 131 -17.97 0.14 4.20
CA VAL A 131 -19.16 0.46 3.38
C VAL A 131 -19.68 -0.80 2.70
N VAL A 132 -18.79 -1.61 2.10
CA VAL A 132 -19.17 -2.88 1.46
C VAL A 132 -19.82 -3.82 2.48
N ASN A 133 -19.20 -4.00 3.65
CA ASN A 133 -19.71 -4.91 4.68
C ASN A 133 -21.05 -4.44 5.25
N ALA A 134 -21.23 -3.14 5.48
CA ALA A 134 -22.49 -2.59 5.96
C ALA A 134 -23.63 -2.86 4.96
N VAL A 135 -23.40 -2.59 3.67
CA VAL A 135 -24.42 -2.77 2.62
C VAL A 135 -24.81 -4.24 2.45
N LEU A 136 -23.83 -5.16 2.50
CA LEU A 136 -24.12 -6.58 2.32
C LEU A 136 -24.81 -7.20 3.53
N ALA A 137 -24.46 -6.77 4.75
CA ALA A 137 -25.14 -7.23 5.96
C ALA A 137 -26.63 -6.87 5.95
N GLU A 138 -26.99 -5.65 5.52
CA GLU A 138 -28.38 -5.23 5.38
C GLU A 138 -29.16 -6.06 4.33
N ALA A 139 -28.50 -6.45 3.24
CA ALA A 139 -29.13 -7.24 2.17
C ALA A 139 -29.38 -8.71 2.55
N GLU A 140 -28.64 -9.25 3.51
CA GLU A 140 -28.85 -10.62 4.03
C GLU A 140 -29.96 -10.70 5.09
N GLU A 141 -30.37 -9.55 5.65
CA GLU A 141 -31.46 -9.46 6.62
C GLU A 141 -32.86 -9.35 5.98
N GLU A 142 -32.96 -9.14 4.66
CA GLU A 142 -34.20 -9.16 3.84
C GLU A 142 -34.51 -10.53 3.23
#